data_AF-A0AA88GPI0-F1
#
_entry.id   AF-A0AA88GPI0-F1
#
_cell.length_a   1.000
_cell.length_b   1.000
_cell.length_c   1.000
_cell.angle_alpha   90.00
_cell.angle_beta   90.00
_cell.angle_gamma   90.00
#
_symmetry.space_group_name_H-M   'P 1'
#
loop_
_entity.id
_entity.type
_entity.pdbx_description
1 polymer ?
#
loop_
_entity_poly.entity_id
_entity_poly.type
_entity_poly.pdbx_seq_one_letter_code
_entity_poly.pdbx_strand_id
1 'polypeptide(L)'
;MFMSHASSATTPTHHQVDATTPFSPIPQSPQQQDLLVNNNMTLDPSSVTSEYYYDISDVIKNTELAMNESSLTNPPNDISNHSSRFRIQYLKLMRKFKSLSLWSKLFLLLVIILVTTIFIAGLTSMIFNAAVLKNSTAIYFLSAMFLLSGLSLVYFACVAIFAENEYLLFAFLVQSIWGGLMAAFMVYQSAVAISIAENNHNSGTGSGTGSGNNTGGNNTGGNNNSESNYVTTKVVVILLIIIPTCLYYIAFLLFVIILIPVYRSFGWKIFRRVGSSPHLVRYYRFYCIYKAILQVDVGFLTALLTMAMFWLKFDWMYLSQIGLVASYIFSLICVPLTLLAIKKEWYLLQIPVLLFDLVLPGYLVYKIIEAWIEKETRIAKDSVLDQTAIVVIMTIISIFVLLVRFVMITFGVICTVNFRKGLKKIFEQDFISYKKRFYTWFGMKNRLNRLNAELQQSLMEAQQKEEVSKSSSQQQQYRLNHHDVHGETKSIHDDTPMHEHVEKKKKKKKKKKKVMNPETTAYSQL
;
A
#
# COMPACT_ATOMS: atom_id res chain seq x y z
N MET A 1 -40.95 3.74 -37.88
CA MET A 1 -40.76 3.23 -39.25
C MET A 1 -39.79 2.07 -39.14
N PHE A 2 -40.34 0.87 -39.01
CA PHE A 2 -39.60 -0.37 -38.74
C PHE A 2 -39.05 -0.91 -40.07
N MET A 3 -37.75 -1.17 -40.14
CA MET A 3 -37.18 -2.02 -41.17
C MET A 3 -36.34 -3.12 -40.52
N SER A 4 -36.82 -4.34 -40.72
CA SER A 4 -36.20 -5.61 -40.42
C SER A 4 -35.05 -5.87 -41.40
N HIS A 5 -33.88 -6.24 -40.89
CA HIS A 5 -32.92 -7.01 -41.67
C HIS A 5 -32.69 -8.35 -40.99
N ALA A 6 -33.14 -9.38 -41.71
CA ALA A 6 -32.85 -10.78 -41.46
C ALA A 6 -31.58 -11.20 -42.23
N SER A 7 -31.05 -12.35 -41.81
CA SER A 7 -30.16 -13.25 -42.54
C SER A 7 -28.65 -13.02 -42.39
N SER A 8 -28.00 -13.90 -41.63
CA SER A 8 -27.20 -14.98 -42.22
C SER A 8 -26.74 -15.95 -41.12
N ALA A 9 -27.18 -17.20 -41.26
CA ALA A 9 -26.78 -18.32 -40.42
C ALA A 9 -25.45 -18.88 -40.94
N THR A 10 -24.45 -18.97 -40.07
CA THR A 10 -23.19 -19.68 -40.34
C THR A 10 -23.21 -21.04 -39.67
N THR A 11 -23.12 -22.05 -40.50
CA THR A 11 -23.00 -23.48 -40.22
C THR A 11 -21.76 -23.78 -39.35
N PRO A 12 -21.87 -24.57 -38.27
CA PRO A 12 -20.70 -25.10 -37.58
C PRO A 12 -20.22 -26.39 -38.24
N THR A 13 -18.95 -26.40 -38.67
CA THR A 13 -18.22 -27.57 -39.12
C THR A 13 -17.96 -28.51 -37.93
N HIS A 14 -18.56 -29.69 -38.00
CA HIS A 14 -18.27 -30.85 -37.16
C HIS A 14 -16.84 -31.36 -37.45
N HIS A 15 -15.94 -31.28 -36.46
CA HIS A 15 -14.73 -32.10 -36.45
C HIS A 15 -14.91 -33.20 -35.40
N GLN A 16 -15.07 -34.42 -35.92
CA GLN A 16 -15.11 -35.68 -35.20
C GLN A 16 -13.64 -36.11 -34.95
N VAL A 17 -13.26 -36.24 -33.68
CA VAL A 17 -12.01 -36.91 -33.28
C VAL A 17 -12.39 -37.95 -32.23
N ASP A 18 -12.49 -39.20 -32.71
CA ASP A 18 -12.42 -40.40 -31.89
C ASP A 18 -10.96 -40.69 -31.56
N ALA A 19 -10.64 -40.94 -30.29
CA ALA A 19 -9.69 -41.97 -29.86
C ALA A 19 -9.58 -41.99 -28.32
N THR A 20 -10.33 -42.92 -27.75
CA THR A 20 -10.09 -43.59 -26.47
C THR A 20 -8.61 -43.94 -26.24
N THR A 21 -8.06 -43.51 -25.10
CA THR A 21 -6.91 -44.16 -24.46
C THR A 21 -7.14 -44.24 -22.95
N PRO A 22 -7.03 -45.42 -22.32
CA PRO A 22 -7.18 -45.57 -20.88
C PRO A 22 -5.91 -45.10 -20.16
N PHE A 23 -6.06 -44.18 -19.20
CA PHE A 23 -4.99 -43.80 -18.29
C PHE A 23 -4.68 -44.96 -17.34
N SER A 24 -3.49 -45.53 -17.51
CA SER A 24 -2.85 -46.45 -16.58
C SER A 24 -2.50 -45.79 -15.24
N PRO A 25 -2.52 -46.52 -14.12
CA PRO A 25 -2.14 -46.01 -12.81
C PRO A 25 -0.62 -45.75 -12.74
N ILE A 26 -0.28 -44.58 -12.21
CA ILE A 26 1.11 -44.16 -11.92
C ILE A 26 1.72 -45.11 -10.87
N PRO A 27 2.92 -45.64 -11.09
CA PRO A 27 3.60 -46.52 -10.14
C PRO A 27 4.07 -45.76 -8.90
N GLN A 28 3.74 -46.31 -7.73
CA GLN A 28 4.34 -45.96 -6.46
C GLN A 28 5.82 -46.32 -6.48
N SER A 29 6.68 -45.33 -6.28
CA SER A 29 8.12 -45.50 -6.07
C SER A 29 8.43 -45.74 -4.58
N PRO A 30 9.59 -46.36 -4.27
CA PRO A 30 9.72 -47.30 -3.18
C PRO A 30 10.11 -46.67 -1.84
N GLN A 31 9.70 -47.39 -0.78
CA GLN A 31 10.40 -47.62 0.48
C GLN A 31 11.73 -46.85 0.65
N GLN A 32 11.72 -45.85 1.52
CA GLN A 32 12.94 -45.36 2.15
C GLN A 32 13.08 -46.05 3.50
N GLN A 33 14.00 -47.01 3.53
CA GLN A 33 14.41 -47.83 4.66
C GLN A 33 14.95 -47.00 5.83
N ASP A 34 14.70 -47.54 7.01
CA ASP A 34 15.35 -47.24 8.28
C ASP A 34 16.87 -47.15 8.14
N LEU A 35 17.43 -45.99 8.46
CA LEU A 35 18.83 -45.80 8.80
C LEU A 35 18.89 -45.16 10.19
N LEU A 36 18.85 -46.04 11.20
CA LEU A 36 19.30 -45.77 12.56
C LEU A 36 20.81 -45.50 12.53
N VAL A 37 21.19 -44.25 12.27
CA VAL A 37 22.55 -43.77 12.52
C VAL A 37 22.59 -43.17 13.92
N ASN A 38 23.20 -43.94 14.81
CA ASN A 38 23.50 -43.63 16.18
C ASN A 38 24.63 -42.56 16.22
N ASN A 39 24.27 -41.28 16.11
CA ASN A 39 25.20 -40.18 16.31
C ASN A 39 24.99 -39.56 17.69
N ASN A 40 25.68 -40.11 18.69
CA ASN A 40 26.06 -39.38 19.89
C ASN A 40 27.06 -38.29 19.50
N MET A 41 26.55 -37.17 18.98
CA MET A 41 27.32 -35.95 18.85
C MET A 41 26.94 -35.07 20.04
N THR A 42 27.78 -35.11 21.06
CA THR A 42 27.77 -34.24 22.23
C THR A 42 27.92 -32.80 21.73
N LEU A 43 26.78 -32.15 21.49
CA LEU A 43 26.70 -30.72 21.17
C LEU A 43 27.07 -29.96 22.44
N ASP A 44 28.24 -29.36 22.40
CA ASP A 44 28.74 -28.41 23.39
C ASP A 44 27.78 -27.20 23.45
N PRO A 45 27.05 -26.97 24.55
CA PRO A 45 26.05 -25.90 24.66
C PRO A 45 26.66 -24.50 24.82
N SER A 46 27.95 -24.33 24.53
CA SER A 46 28.72 -23.14 24.86
C SER A 46 29.04 -22.20 23.69
N SER A 47 28.57 -22.47 22.46
CA SER A 47 28.85 -21.58 21.33
C SER A 47 27.61 -21.22 20.52
N VAL A 48 27.51 -19.92 20.20
CA VAL A 48 26.43 -19.28 19.43
C VAL A 48 25.19 -18.85 20.25
N THR A 49 25.43 -18.21 21.39
CA THR A 49 24.69 -16.98 21.73
C THR A 49 25.59 -15.81 21.37
N SER A 50 25.58 -15.37 20.10
CA SER A 50 26.01 -14.00 19.79
C SER A 50 24.93 -13.07 20.32
N GLU A 51 24.96 -12.89 21.64
CA GLU A 51 24.22 -11.88 22.35
C GLU A 51 24.62 -10.55 21.72
N TYR A 52 23.76 -10.00 20.87
CA TYR A 52 23.89 -8.65 20.35
C TYR A 52 23.69 -7.70 21.54
N TYR A 53 24.73 -7.61 22.35
CA TYR A 53 24.83 -6.69 23.47
C TYR A 53 24.73 -5.30 22.86
N TYR A 54 23.70 -4.56 23.27
CA TYR A 54 23.64 -3.15 22.97
C TYR A 54 24.89 -2.53 23.55
N ASP A 55 25.72 -1.93 22.70
CA ASP A 55 26.82 -1.14 23.22
C ASP A 55 26.19 0.05 23.97
N ILE A 56 26.27 -0.02 25.30
CA ILE A 56 25.75 0.99 26.22
C ILE A 56 26.34 2.36 25.86
N SER A 57 27.51 2.39 25.21
CA SER A 57 28.15 3.60 24.68
C SER A 57 27.24 4.38 23.71
N ASP A 58 26.47 3.71 22.84
CA ASP A 58 25.57 4.37 21.88
C ASP A 58 24.36 5.00 22.58
N VAL A 59 23.88 4.37 23.67
CA VAL A 59 22.79 4.91 24.48
C VAL A 59 23.27 6.13 25.26
N ILE A 60 24.45 6.05 25.87
CA ILE A 60 25.07 7.16 26.60
C ILE A 60 25.32 8.33 25.65
N LYS A 61 25.94 8.09 24.48
CA LYS A 61 26.26 9.13 23.50
C LYS A 61 25.02 9.81 22.94
N ASN A 62 23.94 9.06 22.69
CA ASN A 62 22.67 9.65 22.27
C ASN A 62 21.98 10.44 23.40
N THR A 63 22.17 10.03 24.66
CA THR A 63 21.62 10.72 25.83
C THR A 63 22.37 12.03 26.11
N GLU A 64 23.70 12.03 26.04
CA GLU A 64 24.51 13.24 26.14
C GLU A 64 24.21 14.24 25.02
N LEU A 65 24.06 13.76 23.77
CA LEU A 65 23.63 14.61 22.66
C LEU A 65 22.24 15.22 22.90
N ALA A 66 21.30 14.46 23.48
CA ALA A 66 19.98 14.96 23.81
C ALA A 66 19.99 15.99 24.96
N MET A 67 20.84 15.79 25.97
CA MET A 67 21.03 16.75 27.07
C MET A 67 21.65 18.05 26.58
N ASN A 68 22.71 17.97 25.76
CA ASN A 68 23.34 19.14 25.15
C ASN A 68 22.39 19.88 24.17
N GLU A 69 21.44 19.20 23.54
CA GLU A 69 20.42 19.89 22.73
C GLU A 69 19.39 20.64 23.58
N SER A 70 19.08 20.18 24.79
CA SER A 70 18.10 20.86 25.65
C SER A 70 18.63 22.20 26.16
N SER A 71 19.93 22.33 26.41
CA SER A 71 20.56 23.58 26.88
C SER A 71 20.61 24.67 25.81
N LEU A 72 20.65 24.30 24.52
CA LEU A 72 20.64 25.22 23.38
C LEU A 72 19.25 25.74 23.00
N THR A 73 18.17 25.26 23.65
CA THR A 73 16.78 25.58 23.26
C THR A 73 16.09 26.66 24.11
N ASN A 74 16.83 27.48 24.84
CA ASN A 74 16.32 28.74 25.40
C ASN A 74 16.64 29.89 24.42
N PRO A 75 15.86 30.10 23.34
CA PRO A 75 16.03 31.29 22.54
C PRO A 75 15.61 32.52 23.38
N PRO A 76 16.38 33.62 23.34
CA PRO A 76 15.93 34.89 23.88
C PRO A 76 14.60 35.31 23.25
N ASN A 77 13.75 35.99 24.02
CA ASN A 77 12.32 36.26 23.78
C ASN A 77 11.98 37.14 22.55
N ASP A 78 12.84 37.25 21.54
CA ASP A 78 12.63 38.16 20.42
C ASP A 78 11.69 37.63 19.33
N ILE A 79 10.83 38.54 18.86
CA ILE A 79 9.60 38.36 18.09
C ILE A 79 9.84 37.91 16.62
N SER A 80 11.07 37.52 16.23
CA SER A 80 11.40 36.99 14.88
C SER A 80 11.00 35.51 14.65
N ASN A 81 9.94 35.05 15.30
CA ASN A 81 9.69 33.67 15.69
C ASN A 81 9.20 32.71 14.57
N HIS A 82 8.98 33.20 13.34
CA HIS A 82 8.46 32.36 12.24
C HIS A 82 9.58 31.71 11.41
N SER A 83 10.72 32.38 11.22
CA SER A 83 11.87 31.86 10.47
C SER A 83 12.60 30.73 11.24
N SER A 84 12.63 30.81 12.57
CA SER A 84 13.28 29.82 13.43
C SER A 84 12.62 28.44 13.36
N ARG A 85 11.29 28.36 13.23
CA ARG A 85 10.55 27.09 13.19
C ARG A 85 10.88 26.24 11.96
N PHE A 86 10.92 26.85 10.77
CA PHE A 86 11.31 26.15 9.54
C PHE A 86 12.75 25.65 9.60
N ARG A 87 13.68 26.48 10.11
CA ARG A 87 15.09 26.07 10.30
C ARG A 87 15.22 24.88 11.23
N ILE A 88 14.48 24.84 12.34
CA ILE A 88 14.49 23.70 13.28
C ILE A 88 13.92 22.44 12.61
N GLN A 89 12.82 22.53 11.85
CA GLN A 89 12.26 21.38 11.14
C GLN A 89 13.21 20.86 10.07
N TYR A 90 13.83 21.76 9.29
CA TYR A 90 14.83 21.43 8.30
C TYR A 90 16.06 20.75 8.91
N LEU A 91 16.60 21.26 10.03
CA LEU A 91 17.73 20.64 10.73
C LEU A 91 17.38 19.25 11.27
N LYS A 92 16.17 19.04 11.78
CA LYS A 92 15.68 17.70 12.19
C LYS A 92 15.56 16.75 10.99
N LEU A 93 15.04 17.23 9.86
CA LEU A 93 14.96 16.45 8.63
C LEU A 93 16.36 16.09 8.12
N MET A 94 17.29 17.04 8.10
CA MET A 94 18.67 16.83 7.67
C MET A 94 19.42 15.86 8.58
N ARG A 95 19.20 15.91 9.89
CA ARG A 95 19.76 14.91 10.82
C ARG A 95 19.24 13.51 10.52
N LYS A 96 17.93 13.37 10.31
CA LYS A 96 17.35 12.09 9.88
C LYS A 96 17.95 11.63 8.55
N PHE A 97 18.07 12.52 7.57
CA PHE A 97 18.65 12.20 6.28
C PHE A 97 20.12 11.76 6.39
N LYS A 98 20.92 12.42 7.26
CA LYS A 98 22.30 12.00 7.54
C LYS A 98 22.36 10.61 8.16
N SER A 99 21.43 10.27 9.07
CA SER A 99 21.33 8.95 9.70
C SER A 99 20.83 7.83 8.77
N LEU A 100 20.34 8.15 7.58
CA LEU A 100 19.91 7.13 6.62
C LEU A 100 21.10 6.31 6.10
N SER A 101 20.84 5.03 5.85
CA SER A 101 21.79 4.14 5.19
C SER A 101 22.19 4.69 3.82
N LEU A 102 23.40 4.37 3.36
CA LEU A 102 23.86 4.75 2.03
C LEU A 102 22.88 4.27 0.93
N TRP A 103 22.37 3.04 1.06
CA TRP A 103 21.39 2.46 0.16
C TRP A 103 20.07 3.24 0.14
N SER A 104 19.57 3.70 1.29
CA SER A 104 18.37 4.52 1.37
C SER A 104 18.56 5.91 0.74
N LYS A 105 19.77 6.50 0.84
CA LYS A 105 20.10 7.77 0.19
C LYS A 105 20.14 7.61 -1.33
N LEU A 106 20.81 6.56 -1.80
CA LEU A 106 20.94 6.26 -3.23
C LEU A 106 19.57 5.92 -3.85
N PHE A 107 18.73 5.18 -3.11
CA PHE A 107 17.33 4.96 -3.46
C PHE A 107 16.55 6.27 -3.63
N LEU A 108 16.61 7.18 -2.65
CA LEU A 108 15.89 8.46 -2.72
C LEU A 108 16.40 9.33 -3.87
N LEU A 109 17.72 9.35 -4.11
CA LEU A 109 18.30 10.05 -5.25
C LEU A 109 17.73 9.52 -6.58
N LEU A 110 17.68 8.20 -6.74
CA LEU A 110 17.14 7.57 -7.95
C LEU A 110 15.65 7.90 -8.13
N VAL A 111 14.86 7.88 -7.05
CA VAL A 111 13.44 8.28 -7.11
C VAL A 111 13.30 9.74 -7.56
N ILE A 112 14.15 10.65 -7.07
CA ILE A 112 14.12 12.06 -7.52
C ILE A 112 14.42 12.16 -9.01
N ILE A 113 15.42 11.43 -9.51
CA ILE A 113 15.73 11.39 -10.96
C ILE A 113 14.53 10.87 -11.75
N LEU A 114 13.98 9.72 -11.36
CA LEU A 114 12.83 9.08 -11.99
C LEU A 114 11.64 10.05 -12.06
N VAL A 115 11.31 10.71 -10.95
CA VAL A 115 10.19 11.63 -10.86
C VAL A 115 10.45 12.88 -11.71
N THR A 116 11.68 13.39 -11.72
CA THR A 116 12.05 14.52 -12.59
C THR A 116 11.82 14.16 -14.07
N THR A 117 12.19 12.94 -14.48
CA THR A 117 11.91 12.43 -15.84
C THR A 117 10.42 12.34 -16.14
N ILE A 118 9.61 11.83 -15.20
CA ILE A 118 8.14 11.79 -15.33
C ILE A 118 7.56 13.20 -15.52
N PHE A 119 8.05 14.16 -14.73
CA PHE A 119 7.59 15.55 -14.80
C PHE A 119 7.93 16.21 -16.12
N ILE A 120 9.16 16.05 -16.60
CA ILE A 120 9.60 16.58 -17.90
C ILE A 120 8.73 15.96 -19.00
N ALA A 121 8.63 14.64 -19.06
CA ALA A 121 7.86 13.96 -20.11
C ALA A 121 6.36 14.30 -20.07
N GLY A 122 5.75 14.36 -18.89
CA GLY A 122 4.34 14.72 -18.71
C GLY A 122 4.06 16.17 -19.12
N LEU A 123 4.88 17.13 -18.68
CA LEU A 123 4.73 18.54 -19.06
C LEU A 123 4.99 18.76 -20.55
N THR A 124 6.01 18.11 -21.11
CA THR A 124 6.31 18.23 -22.54
C THR A 124 5.21 17.63 -23.40
N SER A 125 4.65 16.49 -23.01
CA SER A 125 3.48 15.91 -23.68
C SER A 125 2.28 16.85 -23.64
N MET A 126 2.05 17.52 -22.50
CA MET A 126 0.98 18.51 -22.34
C MET A 126 1.17 19.75 -23.22
N ILE A 127 2.39 20.30 -23.28
CA ILE A 127 2.74 21.46 -24.10
C ILE A 127 2.66 21.11 -25.59
N PHE A 128 3.18 19.95 -25.98
CA PHE A 128 3.12 19.47 -27.36
C PHE A 128 1.67 19.27 -27.83
N ASN A 129 0.82 18.71 -26.97
CA ASN A 129 -0.59 18.57 -27.26
C ASN A 129 -1.29 19.91 -27.50
N ALA A 130 -0.94 20.93 -26.69
CA ALA A 130 -1.46 22.29 -26.86
C ALA A 130 -0.98 22.96 -28.15
N ALA A 131 0.29 22.76 -28.50
CA ALA A 131 0.92 23.43 -29.65
C ALA A 131 0.57 22.77 -30.99
N VAL A 132 0.44 21.45 -31.03
CA VAL A 132 0.39 20.67 -32.28
C VAL A 132 -0.93 19.90 -32.45
N LEU A 133 -1.45 19.29 -31.39
CA LEU A 133 -2.51 18.29 -31.48
C LEU A 133 -3.87 18.82 -31.02
N LYS A 134 -4.42 19.85 -31.69
CA LYS A 134 -5.83 20.34 -31.57
C LYS A 134 -6.50 20.12 -30.19
N ASN A 135 -5.78 20.40 -29.10
CA ASN A 135 -6.21 20.17 -27.71
C ASN A 135 -6.89 18.81 -27.43
N SER A 136 -6.28 17.69 -27.83
CA SER A 136 -6.84 16.35 -27.51
C SER A 136 -6.94 16.14 -25.98
N THR A 137 -8.17 15.98 -25.48
CA THR A 137 -8.44 15.77 -24.04
C THR A 137 -7.78 14.51 -23.49
N ALA A 138 -7.61 13.49 -24.35
CA ALA A 138 -7.02 12.21 -24.00
C ALA A 138 -5.57 12.33 -23.55
N ILE A 139 -4.79 13.14 -24.26
CA ILE A 139 -3.37 13.33 -23.99
C ILE A 139 -3.21 14.13 -22.71
N TYR A 140 -3.99 15.19 -22.51
CA TYR A 140 -4.00 15.93 -21.24
C TYR A 140 -4.30 15.04 -20.04
N PHE A 141 -5.29 14.15 -20.18
CA PHE A 141 -5.62 13.18 -19.15
C PHE A 141 -4.45 12.24 -18.84
N LEU A 142 -3.85 11.62 -19.85
CA LEU A 142 -2.72 10.70 -19.68
C LEU A 142 -1.51 11.42 -19.07
N SER A 143 -1.20 12.64 -19.51
CA SER A 143 -0.14 13.47 -18.93
C SER A 143 -0.43 13.80 -17.47
N ALA A 144 -1.66 14.21 -17.13
CA ALA A 144 -2.05 14.52 -15.75
C ALA A 144 -1.95 13.29 -14.84
N MET A 145 -2.39 12.12 -15.32
CA MET A 145 -2.26 10.85 -14.62
C MET A 145 -0.80 10.44 -14.40
N PHE A 146 0.04 10.66 -15.41
CA PHE A 146 1.47 10.39 -15.32
C PHE A 146 2.17 11.30 -14.30
N LEU A 147 1.83 12.60 -14.29
CA LEU A 147 2.32 13.54 -13.28
C LEU A 147 1.83 13.19 -11.87
N LEU A 148 0.56 12.83 -11.71
CA LEU A 148 -0.01 12.36 -10.45
C LEU A 148 0.72 11.11 -9.96
N SER A 149 1.04 10.18 -10.87
CA SER A 149 1.86 9.01 -10.56
C SER A 149 3.25 9.42 -10.04
N GLY A 150 3.91 10.38 -10.68
CA GLY A 150 5.18 10.94 -10.22
C GLY A 150 5.12 11.50 -8.79
N LEU A 151 4.09 12.28 -8.46
CA LEU A 151 3.87 12.79 -7.10
C LEU A 151 3.66 11.66 -6.09
N SER A 152 2.85 10.65 -6.46
CA SER A 152 2.58 9.50 -5.60
C SER A 152 3.85 8.67 -5.34
N LEU A 153 4.75 8.54 -6.33
CA LEU A 153 6.03 7.84 -6.17
C LEU A 153 6.94 8.53 -5.15
N VAL A 154 7.07 9.87 -5.22
CA VAL A 154 7.82 10.63 -4.20
C VAL A 154 7.22 10.42 -2.82
N TYR A 155 5.89 10.48 -2.71
CA TYR A 155 5.18 10.27 -1.46
C TYR A 155 5.49 8.88 -0.89
N PHE A 156 5.31 7.82 -1.66
CA PHE A 156 5.56 6.45 -1.20
C PHE A 156 7.03 6.23 -0.86
N ALA A 157 7.97 6.74 -1.65
CA ALA A 157 9.39 6.62 -1.37
C ALA A 157 9.77 7.31 -0.06
N CYS A 158 9.36 8.57 0.12
CA CYS A 158 9.63 9.32 1.34
C CYS A 158 9.03 8.62 2.56
N VAL A 159 7.76 8.23 2.48
CA VAL A 159 7.07 7.57 3.60
C VAL A 159 7.68 6.19 3.88
N ALA A 160 8.02 5.40 2.86
CA ALA A 160 8.67 4.10 3.04
C ALA A 160 10.01 4.22 3.77
N ILE A 161 10.86 5.15 3.33
CA ILE A 161 12.19 5.36 3.92
C ILE A 161 12.09 5.95 5.33
N PHE A 162 11.22 6.94 5.57
CA PHE A 162 11.08 7.55 6.90
C PHE A 162 10.29 6.70 7.91
N ALA A 163 9.39 5.86 7.44
CA ALA A 163 8.68 4.89 8.28
C ALA A 163 9.47 3.59 8.47
N GLU A 164 10.53 3.38 7.68
CA GLU A 164 11.34 2.17 7.65
C GLU A 164 10.46 0.92 7.48
N ASN A 165 9.50 1.02 6.55
CA ASN A 165 8.47 0.00 6.34
C ASN A 165 8.69 -0.69 5.00
N GLU A 166 9.04 -1.97 5.06
CA GLU A 166 9.29 -2.82 3.89
C GLU A 166 8.06 -2.98 2.98
N TYR A 167 6.86 -2.98 3.53
CA TYR A 167 5.63 -3.14 2.73
C TYR A 167 5.29 -1.87 1.93
N LEU A 168 5.75 -0.70 2.39
CA LEU A 168 5.62 0.53 1.61
C LEU A 168 6.58 0.59 0.43
N LEU A 169 7.70 -0.14 0.49
CA LEU A 169 8.56 -0.34 -0.68
C LEU A 169 7.88 -1.20 -1.74
N PHE A 170 7.12 -2.22 -1.32
CA PHE A 170 6.31 -3.00 -2.25
C PHE A 170 5.18 -2.17 -2.87
N ALA A 171 4.49 -1.36 -2.06
CA ALA A 171 3.51 -0.38 -2.56
C ALA A 171 4.12 0.58 -3.58
N PHE A 172 5.32 1.11 -3.31
CA PHE A 172 6.07 1.92 -4.27
C PHE A 172 6.34 1.15 -5.57
N LEU A 173 6.74 -0.12 -5.49
CA LEU A 173 7.01 -0.94 -6.67
C LEU A 173 5.75 -1.18 -7.51
N VAL A 174 4.62 -1.49 -6.87
CA VAL A 174 3.31 -1.60 -7.56
C VAL A 174 2.94 -0.27 -8.23
N GLN A 175 3.14 0.85 -7.54
CA GLN A 175 2.91 2.18 -8.10
C GLN A 175 3.87 2.51 -9.25
N SER A 176 5.09 1.97 -9.24
CA SER A 176 6.05 2.16 -10.32
C SER A 176 5.67 1.34 -11.55
N ILE A 177 5.21 0.09 -11.37
CA ILE A 177 4.69 -0.71 -12.49
C ILE A 177 3.51 0.02 -13.15
N TRP A 178 2.62 0.58 -12.33
CA TRP A 178 1.52 1.42 -12.81
C TRP A 178 1.99 2.64 -13.59
N GLY A 179 2.97 3.39 -13.06
CA GLY A 179 3.57 4.51 -13.76
C GLY A 179 4.22 4.13 -15.10
N GLY A 180 4.89 2.97 -15.16
CA GLY A 180 5.45 2.43 -16.39
C GLY A 180 4.37 2.10 -17.42
N LEU A 181 3.28 1.45 -17.00
CA LEU A 181 2.14 1.16 -17.87
C LEU A 181 1.52 2.44 -18.45
N MET A 182 1.42 3.51 -17.67
CA MET A 182 0.99 4.83 -18.18
C MET A 182 1.98 5.44 -19.18
N ALA A 183 3.29 5.32 -18.93
CA ALA A 183 4.31 5.77 -19.86
C ALA A 183 4.25 5.00 -21.20
N ALA A 184 4.05 3.67 -21.15
CA ALA A 184 3.86 2.85 -22.34
C ALA A 184 2.64 3.29 -23.15
N PHE A 185 1.50 3.56 -22.49
CA PHE A 185 0.33 4.09 -23.18
C PHE A 185 0.58 5.47 -23.78
N MET A 186 1.31 6.35 -23.10
CA MET A 186 1.66 7.66 -23.65
C MET A 186 2.51 7.54 -24.93
N VAL A 187 3.48 6.62 -24.96
CA VAL A 187 4.28 6.32 -26.15
C VAL A 187 3.39 5.74 -27.27
N TYR A 188 2.53 4.77 -26.94
CA TYR A 188 1.61 4.17 -27.90
C TYR A 188 0.70 5.24 -28.55
N GLN A 189 0.11 6.13 -27.75
CA GLN A 189 -0.74 7.21 -28.27
C GLN A 189 0.03 8.18 -29.16
N SER A 190 1.27 8.49 -28.79
CA SER A 190 2.14 9.36 -29.58
C SER A 190 2.50 8.73 -30.93
N ALA A 191 2.75 7.42 -30.96
CA ALA A 191 3.03 6.67 -32.18
C ALA A 191 1.82 6.61 -33.12
N VAL A 192 0.62 6.34 -32.57
CA VAL A 192 -0.63 6.35 -33.36
C VAL A 192 -0.88 7.74 -33.94
N ALA A 193 -0.71 8.81 -33.15
CA ALA A 193 -0.87 10.18 -33.62
C ALA A 193 0.08 10.53 -34.79
N ILE A 194 1.34 10.09 -34.74
CA ILE A 194 2.30 10.27 -35.84
C ILE A 194 1.82 9.52 -37.10
N SER A 195 1.35 8.28 -36.96
CA SER A 195 0.92 7.46 -38.11
C SER A 195 -0.28 8.09 -38.85
N ILE A 196 -1.22 8.68 -38.11
CA ILE A 196 -2.38 9.38 -38.70
C ILE A 196 -1.91 10.64 -39.45
N ALA A 197 -0.97 11.40 -38.87
CA ALA A 197 -0.40 12.58 -39.52
C ALA A 197 0.34 12.22 -40.82
N GLU A 198 1.04 11.09 -40.86
CA GLU A 198 1.73 10.57 -42.04
C GLU A 198 0.77 10.17 -43.17
N ASN A 199 -0.31 9.45 -42.83
CA ASN A 199 -1.30 9.03 -43.82
C ASN A 199 -2.02 10.22 -44.48
N ASN A 200 -2.34 11.25 -43.69
CA ASN A 200 -2.95 12.47 -44.22
C ASN A 200 -2.01 13.22 -45.17
N HIS A 201 -0.71 13.29 -44.86
CA HIS A 201 0.29 13.92 -45.72
C HIS A 201 0.42 13.21 -47.07
N ASN A 202 0.45 11.87 -47.07
CA ASN A 202 0.59 11.07 -48.29
C ASN A 202 -0.68 11.08 -49.18
N SER A 203 -1.86 11.22 -48.58
CA SER A 203 -3.12 11.32 -49.35
C SER A 203 -3.27 12.62 -50.15
N GLY A 204 -2.55 13.68 -49.78
CA GLY A 204 -2.62 14.99 -50.44
C GLY A 204 -1.84 15.09 -51.75
N THR A 205 -0.91 14.17 -52.03
CA THR A 205 -0.02 14.23 -53.21
C THR A 205 -0.49 13.37 -54.41
N GLY A 206 -1.61 12.64 -54.28
CA GLY A 206 -1.91 11.51 -55.16
C GLY A 206 -3.03 11.63 -56.22
N SER A 207 -3.87 12.67 -56.28
CA SER A 207 -5.02 12.68 -57.21
C SER A 207 -5.13 13.93 -58.08
N GLY A 208 -4.05 14.24 -58.81
CA GLY A 208 -4.06 15.17 -59.93
C GLY A 208 -4.18 14.45 -61.28
N THR A 209 -5.18 13.60 -61.48
CA THR A 209 -5.49 13.00 -62.79
C THR A 209 -6.91 13.41 -63.21
N GLY A 210 -6.99 14.47 -64.01
CA GLY A 210 -8.24 15.02 -64.57
C GLY A 210 -8.07 16.53 -64.80
N SER A 211 -7.40 16.94 -65.87
CA SER A 211 -7.99 17.22 -67.19
C SER A 211 -9.03 18.34 -67.15
N GLY A 212 -8.67 19.53 -67.63
CA GLY A 212 -9.66 20.54 -68.02
C GLY A 212 -9.27 21.99 -67.79
N ASN A 213 -8.64 22.58 -68.82
CA ASN A 213 -8.64 23.98 -69.22
C ASN A 213 -8.02 25.07 -68.31
N ASN A 214 -6.80 25.42 -68.73
CA ASN A 214 -6.17 26.72 -68.66
C ASN A 214 -7.14 27.90 -68.62
N THR A 215 -7.07 28.72 -67.58
CA THR A 215 -7.06 30.19 -67.74
C THR A 215 -6.19 30.80 -66.66
N GLY A 216 -5.23 31.62 -67.08
CA GLY A 216 -4.03 31.97 -66.33
C GLY A 216 -4.27 32.72 -65.02
N GLY A 217 -3.55 32.27 -63.99
CA GLY A 217 -3.35 32.98 -62.74
C GLY A 217 -2.01 32.56 -62.14
N ASN A 218 -0.99 33.42 -62.29
CA ASN A 218 0.33 33.23 -61.68
C ASN A 218 0.22 33.30 -60.15
N ASN A 219 0.09 32.15 -59.48
CA ASN A 219 0.29 32.01 -58.04
C ASN A 219 1.48 31.08 -57.79
N THR A 220 2.67 31.61 -58.06
CA THR A 220 3.95 30.94 -57.81
C THR A 220 4.50 31.42 -56.48
N GLY A 221 4.32 30.66 -55.41
CA GLY A 221 5.05 30.86 -54.16
C GLY A 221 4.20 30.65 -52.91
N GLY A 222 4.19 29.43 -52.38
CA GLY A 222 3.52 29.21 -51.08
C GLY A 222 3.59 27.82 -50.45
N ASN A 223 4.24 26.81 -51.04
CA ASN A 223 4.07 25.42 -50.56
C ASN A 223 5.25 24.79 -49.80
N ASN A 224 6.37 25.50 -49.60
CA ASN A 224 7.56 24.91 -48.95
C ASN A 224 7.47 24.87 -47.40
N ASN A 225 6.50 25.57 -46.79
CA ASN A 225 6.40 25.65 -45.33
C ASN A 225 5.75 24.42 -44.69
N SER A 226 4.94 23.66 -45.44
CA SER A 226 4.20 22.51 -44.89
C SER A 226 5.09 21.30 -44.60
N GLU A 227 6.09 21.04 -45.44
CA GLU A 227 6.98 19.88 -45.33
C GLU A 227 7.95 20.01 -44.13
N SER A 228 8.49 21.22 -43.90
CA SER A 228 9.42 21.50 -42.79
C SER A 228 8.78 21.30 -41.40
N ASN A 229 7.49 21.62 -41.25
CA ASN A 229 6.76 21.47 -39.99
C ASN A 229 6.56 19.98 -39.61
N TYR A 230 6.42 19.09 -40.59
CA TYR A 230 6.20 17.67 -40.36
C TYR A 230 7.43 16.96 -39.81
N VAL A 231 8.60 17.17 -40.43
CA VAL A 231 9.87 16.59 -40.00
C VAL A 231 10.22 17.05 -38.58
N THR A 232 10.03 18.34 -38.30
CA THR A 232 10.26 18.92 -36.97
C THR A 232 9.37 18.26 -35.92
N THR A 233 8.07 18.05 -36.23
CA THR A 233 7.11 17.41 -35.33
C THR A 233 7.50 15.97 -34.99
N LYS A 234 7.91 15.17 -35.99
CA LYS A 234 8.38 13.79 -35.78
C LYS A 234 9.59 13.72 -34.85
N VAL A 235 10.60 14.55 -35.10
CA VAL A 235 11.82 14.59 -34.28
C VAL A 235 11.51 14.99 -32.84
N VAL A 236 10.64 15.99 -32.65
CA VAL A 236 10.22 16.48 -31.34
C VAL A 236 9.52 15.39 -30.53
N VAL A 237 8.58 14.63 -31.12
CA VAL A 237 7.88 13.55 -30.41
C VAL A 237 8.83 12.43 -29.98
N ILE A 238 9.70 11.98 -30.88
CA ILE A 238 10.66 10.90 -30.59
C ILE A 238 11.59 11.34 -29.44
N LEU A 239 12.17 12.54 -29.54
CA LEU A 239 13.14 13.03 -28.57
C LEU A 239 12.49 13.29 -27.20
N LEU A 240 11.27 13.83 -27.17
CA LEU A 240 10.65 14.29 -25.94
C LEU A 240 9.75 13.27 -25.23
N ILE A 241 9.28 12.23 -25.92
CA ILE A 241 8.37 11.22 -25.33
C ILE A 241 9.06 9.86 -25.21
N ILE A 242 9.71 9.39 -26.28
CA ILE A 242 10.29 8.05 -26.30
C ILE A 242 11.54 7.98 -25.41
N ILE A 243 12.46 8.95 -25.52
CA ILE A 243 13.70 8.94 -24.74
C ILE A 243 13.44 8.99 -23.23
N PRO A 244 12.61 9.91 -22.69
CA PRO A 244 12.30 9.90 -21.26
C PRO A 244 11.61 8.62 -20.78
N THR A 245 10.77 8.02 -21.62
CA THR A 245 10.10 6.75 -21.29
C THR A 245 11.11 5.59 -21.24
N CYS A 246 12.07 5.53 -22.16
CA CYS A 246 13.15 4.55 -22.10
C CYS A 246 14.00 4.74 -20.83
N LEU A 247 14.36 5.99 -20.50
CA LEU A 247 15.09 6.33 -19.27
C LEU A 247 14.31 5.91 -18.03
N TYR A 248 12.99 6.09 -18.01
CA TYR A 248 12.11 5.62 -16.94
C TYR A 248 12.26 4.11 -16.69
N TYR A 249 12.25 3.28 -17.74
CA TYR A 249 12.40 1.83 -17.60
C TYR A 249 13.80 1.41 -17.14
N ILE A 250 14.84 2.08 -17.61
CA ILE A 250 16.22 1.85 -17.14
C ILE A 250 16.33 2.19 -15.65
N ALA A 251 15.80 3.34 -15.24
CA ALA A 251 15.76 3.75 -13.84
C ALA A 251 14.93 2.80 -12.99
N PHE A 252 13.80 2.30 -13.51
CA PHE A 252 12.98 1.28 -12.83
C PHE A 252 13.73 -0.04 -12.62
N LEU A 253 14.51 -0.51 -13.59
CA LEU A 253 15.33 -1.71 -13.44
C LEU A 253 16.40 -1.52 -12.36
N LEU A 254 17.15 -0.40 -12.42
CA LEU A 254 18.13 -0.05 -11.38
C LEU A 254 17.48 0.05 -10.00
N PHE A 255 16.28 0.62 -9.93
CA PHE A 255 15.49 0.71 -8.72
C PHE A 255 15.20 -0.66 -8.11
N VAL A 256 14.75 -1.63 -8.92
CA VAL A 256 14.47 -3.00 -8.46
C VAL A 256 15.72 -3.65 -7.86
N ILE A 257 16.90 -3.40 -8.43
CA ILE A 257 18.18 -3.90 -7.89
C ILE A 257 18.48 -3.29 -6.51
N ILE A 258 18.31 -1.97 -6.36
CA ILE A 258 18.56 -1.25 -5.09
C ILE A 258 17.50 -1.59 -4.03
N LEU A 259 16.30 -2.00 -4.44
CA LEU A 259 15.23 -2.38 -3.54
C LEU A 259 15.62 -3.54 -2.61
N ILE A 260 16.39 -4.51 -3.12
CA ILE A 260 16.79 -5.73 -2.40
C ILE A 260 17.59 -5.41 -1.12
N PRO A 261 18.71 -4.67 -1.17
CA PRO A 261 19.47 -4.33 0.05
C PRO A 261 18.67 -3.43 1.00
N VAL A 262 17.84 -2.51 0.48
CA VAL A 262 16.99 -1.66 1.32
C VAL A 262 15.96 -2.50 2.07
N TYR A 263 15.32 -3.45 1.39
CA TYR A 263 14.37 -4.40 1.98
C TYR A 263 15.01 -5.20 3.12
N ARG A 264 16.20 -5.78 2.89
CA ARG A 264 16.93 -6.51 3.94
C ARG A 264 17.23 -5.64 5.17
N SER A 265 17.54 -4.34 4.96
CA SER A 265 17.82 -3.42 6.06
C SER A 265 16.59 -3.11 6.93
N PHE A 266 15.38 -3.16 6.36
CA PHE A 266 14.14 -2.82 7.06
C PHE A 266 13.56 -4.01 7.83
N GLY A 267 13.69 -5.23 7.33
CA GLY A 267 13.20 -6.44 8.01
C GLY A 267 13.74 -6.60 9.44
N TRP A 268 15.02 -6.28 9.66
CA TRP A 268 15.65 -6.30 10.99
C TRP A 268 15.01 -5.31 11.98
N LYS A 269 14.51 -4.17 11.51
CA LYS A 269 13.91 -3.16 12.37
C LYS A 269 12.50 -3.54 12.83
N ILE A 270 11.75 -4.24 11.97
CA ILE A 270 10.42 -4.77 12.31
C ILE A 270 10.55 -5.83 13.42
N PHE A 271 11.54 -6.71 13.32
CA PHE A 271 11.80 -7.73 14.34
C PHE A 271 12.07 -7.11 15.72
N ARG A 272 12.89 -6.06 15.78
CA ARG A 272 13.16 -5.33 17.04
C ARG A 272 11.93 -4.64 17.63
N ARG A 273 10.98 -4.21 16.80
CA ARG A 273 9.77 -3.51 17.26
C ARG A 273 8.73 -4.46 17.85
N VAL A 274 8.54 -5.62 17.22
CA VAL A 274 7.48 -6.58 17.59
C VAL A 274 7.95 -7.57 18.66
N GLY A 275 9.27 -7.81 18.75
CA GLY A 275 9.87 -8.81 19.65
C GLY A 275 10.07 -10.16 18.96
N SER A 276 10.55 -11.14 19.73
CA SER A 276 10.98 -12.45 19.23
C SER A 276 9.83 -13.41 18.87
N SER A 277 8.59 -13.11 19.27
CA SER A 277 7.48 -14.04 19.07
C SER A 277 7.07 -14.14 17.57
N PRO A 278 7.16 -15.31 16.92
CA PRO A 278 6.97 -15.44 15.48
C PRO A 278 5.52 -15.18 15.04
N HIS A 279 4.55 -15.53 15.90
CA HIS A 279 3.13 -15.32 15.61
C HIS A 279 2.76 -13.83 15.56
N LEU A 280 3.26 -13.05 16.52
CA LEU A 280 2.98 -11.62 16.60
C LEU A 280 3.62 -10.87 15.44
N VAL A 281 4.83 -11.26 15.04
CA VAL A 281 5.50 -10.76 13.83
C VAL A 281 4.62 -11.03 12.61
N ARG A 282 4.10 -12.25 12.43
CA ARG A 282 3.21 -12.59 11.31
C ARG A 282 1.96 -11.71 11.26
N TYR A 283 1.28 -11.52 12.39
CA TYR A 283 0.08 -10.67 12.46
C TYR A 283 0.40 -9.19 12.17
N TYR A 284 1.52 -8.69 12.68
CA TYR A 284 1.96 -7.33 12.39
C TYR A 284 2.29 -7.13 10.91
N ARG A 285 2.91 -8.13 10.27
CA ARG A 285 3.17 -8.10 8.82
C ARG A 285 1.88 -7.99 8.01
N PHE A 286 0.85 -8.77 8.32
CA PHE A 286 -0.46 -8.64 7.65
C PHE A 286 -1.07 -7.25 7.80
N TYR A 287 -0.98 -6.66 8.99
CA TYR A 287 -1.41 -5.28 9.20
C TYR A 287 -0.61 -4.27 8.36
N CYS A 288 0.71 -4.41 8.29
CA CYS A 288 1.55 -3.53 7.49
C CYS A 288 1.28 -3.66 5.98
N ILE A 289 1.03 -4.89 5.49
CA ILE A 289 0.59 -5.15 4.11
C ILE A 289 -0.74 -4.45 3.86
N TYR A 290 -1.73 -4.68 4.72
CA TYR A 290 -3.05 -4.06 4.59
C TYR A 290 -2.96 -2.54 4.55
N LYS A 291 -2.19 -1.94 5.47
CA LYS A 291 -1.96 -0.49 5.51
C LYS A 291 -1.29 0.03 4.23
N ALA A 292 -0.31 -0.70 3.68
CA ALA A 292 0.38 -0.31 2.46
C ALA A 292 -0.57 -0.36 1.25
N ILE A 293 -1.36 -1.43 1.12
CA ILE A 293 -2.37 -1.59 0.07
C ILE A 293 -3.43 -0.49 0.18
N LEU A 294 -3.88 -0.16 1.39
CA LEU A 294 -4.89 0.89 1.60
C LEU A 294 -4.40 2.27 1.14
N GLN A 295 -3.11 2.59 1.32
CA GLN A 295 -2.53 3.81 0.78
C GLN A 295 -2.45 3.80 -0.75
N VAL A 296 -2.13 2.65 -1.34
CA VAL A 296 -2.11 2.45 -2.79
C VAL A 296 -3.53 2.57 -3.38
N ASP A 297 -4.54 2.02 -2.72
CA ASP A 297 -5.96 2.12 -3.10
C ASP A 297 -6.39 3.59 -3.22
N VAL A 298 -6.00 4.47 -2.29
CA VAL A 298 -6.30 5.91 -2.39
C VAL A 298 -5.72 6.52 -3.67
N GLY A 299 -4.51 6.13 -4.07
CA GLY A 299 -3.91 6.56 -5.33
C GLY A 299 -4.72 6.09 -6.55
N PHE A 300 -5.19 4.85 -6.54
CA PHE A 300 -6.04 4.30 -7.60
C PHE A 300 -7.45 4.89 -7.63
N LEU A 301 -8.05 5.19 -6.47
CA LEU A 301 -9.32 5.90 -6.41
C LEU A 301 -9.19 7.32 -6.98
N THR A 302 -8.09 8.00 -6.68
CA THR A 302 -7.80 9.31 -7.26
C THR A 302 -7.67 9.21 -8.78
N ALA A 303 -6.93 8.21 -9.26
CA ALA A 303 -6.77 7.91 -10.67
C ALA A 303 -8.12 7.63 -11.37
N LEU A 304 -8.99 6.80 -10.76
CA LEU A 304 -10.33 6.52 -11.26
C LEU A 304 -11.22 7.76 -11.25
N LEU A 305 -11.14 8.61 -10.23
CA LEU A 305 -11.88 9.86 -10.19
C LEU A 305 -11.43 10.79 -11.32
N THR A 306 -10.12 10.96 -11.51
CA THR A 306 -9.58 11.75 -12.62
C THR A 306 -10.05 11.16 -13.95
N MET A 307 -9.99 9.85 -14.12
CA MET A 307 -10.49 9.16 -15.30
C MET A 307 -11.97 9.44 -15.55
N ALA A 308 -12.80 9.34 -14.51
CA ALA A 308 -14.22 9.59 -14.61
C ALA A 308 -14.55 11.03 -14.98
N MET A 309 -13.80 12.00 -14.44
CA MET A 309 -14.00 13.42 -14.72
C MET A 309 -13.68 13.81 -16.17
N PHE A 310 -12.69 13.16 -16.80
CA PHE A 310 -12.28 13.50 -18.17
C PHE A 310 -13.09 12.77 -19.26
N TRP A 311 -13.59 11.57 -18.97
CA TRP A 311 -14.06 10.67 -20.02
C TRP A 311 -15.52 10.24 -19.93
N LEU A 312 -16.13 10.23 -18.74
CA LEU A 312 -17.55 9.90 -18.65
C LEU A 312 -18.40 11.13 -18.99
N LYS A 313 -19.11 11.06 -20.12
CA LYS A 313 -20.27 11.91 -20.36
C LYS A 313 -21.41 11.42 -19.47
N PHE A 314 -21.91 12.29 -18.59
CA PHE A 314 -23.07 12.00 -17.77
C PHE A 314 -24.29 12.69 -18.34
N ASP A 315 -25.32 11.92 -18.69
CA ASP A 315 -26.60 12.44 -19.18
C ASP A 315 -27.28 13.35 -18.13
N TRP A 316 -27.07 13.05 -16.84
CA TRP A 316 -27.48 13.87 -15.69
C TRP A 316 -26.27 14.60 -15.09
N MET A 317 -25.71 15.52 -15.89
CA MET A 317 -24.37 16.09 -15.75
C MET A 317 -23.97 16.47 -14.32
N TYR A 318 -24.81 17.20 -13.59
CA TYR A 318 -24.45 17.69 -12.25
C TYR A 318 -24.61 16.66 -11.13
N LEU A 319 -25.70 15.89 -11.11
CA LEU A 319 -25.99 14.92 -10.04
C LEU A 319 -24.96 13.79 -10.01
N SER A 320 -24.56 13.28 -11.18
CA SER A 320 -23.56 12.21 -11.25
C SER A 320 -22.17 12.69 -10.82
N GLN A 321 -21.76 13.90 -11.23
CA GLN A 321 -20.47 14.48 -10.82
C GLN A 321 -20.43 14.73 -9.31
N ILE A 322 -21.51 15.26 -8.73
CA ILE A 322 -21.63 15.43 -7.27
C ILE A 322 -21.55 14.06 -6.58
N GLY A 323 -22.24 13.04 -7.10
CA GLY A 323 -22.19 11.68 -6.57
C GLY A 323 -20.79 11.09 -6.59
N LEU A 324 -20.05 11.25 -7.70
CA LEU A 324 -18.66 10.80 -7.81
C LEU A 324 -17.75 11.49 -6.81
N VAL A 325 -17.78 12.82 -6.74
CA VAL A 325 -16.95 13.59 -5.80
C VAL A 325 -17.32 13.25 -4.35
N ALA A 326 -18.61 13.14 -4.02
CA ALA A 326 -19.07 12.75 -2.70
C ALA A 326 -18.60 11.33 -2.33
N SER A 327 -18.69 10.36 -3.24
CA SER A 327 -18.22 8.99 -3.03
C SER A 327 -16.70 8.93 -2.79
N TYR A 328 -15.94 9.78 -3.50
CA TYR A 328 -14.50 9.89 -3.31
C TYR A 328 -14.15 10.50 -1.93
N ILE A 329 -14.80 11.61 -1.55
CA ILE A 329 -14.62 12.23 -0.23
C ILE A 329 -14.99 11.24 0.88
N PHE A 330 -16.11 10.52 0.71
CA PHE A 330 -16.53 9.48 1.64
C PHE A 330 -15.46 8.39 1.77
N SER A 331 -14.90 7.92 0.65
CA SER A 331 -13.80 6.94 0.65
C SER A 331 -12.56 7.46 1.37
N LEU A 332 -12.20 8.74 1.20
CA LEU A 332 -11.10 9.38 1.93
C LEU A 332 -11.33 9.46 3.44
N ILE A 333 -12.59 9.56 3.89
CA ILE A 333 -12.96 9.53 5.31
C ILE A 333 -12.95 8.09 5.84
N CYS A 334 -13.38 7.11 5.03
CA CYS A 334 -13.35 5.70 5.42
C CYS A 334 -11.92 5.20 5.69
N VAL A 335 -10.95 5.58 4.86
CA VAL A 335 -9.52 5.18 5.00
C VAL A 335 -8.95 5.35 6.42
N PRO A 336 -8.94 6.55 7.03
CA PRO A 336 -8.48 6.70 8.41
C PRO A 336 -9.39 6.00 9.41
N LEU A 337 -10.70 5.91 9.14
CA LEU A 337 -11.66 5.21 9.99
C LEU A 337 -11.34 3.71 10.08
N THR A 338 -10.98 3.07 8.96
CA THR A 338 -10.55 1.66 8.91
C THR A 338 -9.24 1.44 9.66
N LEU A 339 -8.28 2.36 9.50
CA LEU A 339 -7.02 2.30 10.25
C LEU A 339 -7.24 2.46 11.76
N LEU A 340 -8.21 3.30 12.17
CA LEU A 340 -8.61 3.44 13.57
C LEU A 340 -9.34 2.19 14.09
N ALA A 341 -10.27 1.63 13.30
CA ALA A 341 -11.02 0.43 13.62
C ALA A 341 -10.08 -0.76 13.89
N ILE A 342 -9.08 -0.97 13.03
CA ILE A 342 -8.08 -2.03 13.18
C ILE A 342 -7.19 -1.78 14.41
N LYS A 343 -6.73 -0.55 14.62
CA LYS A 343 -5.89 -0.21 15.79
C LYS A 343 -6.62 -0.42 17.12
N LYS A 344 -7.92 -0.13 17.16
CA LYS A 344 -8.76 -0.30 18.35
C LYS A 344 -9.41 -1.67 18.44
N GLU A 345 -9.24 -2.53 17.43
CA GLU A 345 -9.87 -3.84 17.30
C GLU A 345 -11.42 -3.77 17.43
N TRP A 346 -12.03 -2.73 16.83
CA TRP A 346 -13.48 -2.48 16.89
C TRP A 346 -14.20 -3.19 15.74
N TYR A 347 -14.66 -4.42 15.98
CA TYR A 347 -15.43 -5.22 15.01
C TYR A 347 -16.66 -4.48 14.46
N LEU A 348 -17.39 -3.77 15.33
CA LEU A 348 -18.60 -3.04 14.94
C LEU A 348 -18.34 -1.94 13.90
N LEU A 349 -17.13 -1.37 13.88
CA LEU A 349 -16.75 -0.35 12.90
C LEU A 349 -16.12 -0.98 11.65
N GLN A 350 -15.35 -2.06 11.82
CA GLN A 350 -14.63 -2.70 10.73
C GLN A 350 -15.54 -3.46 9.75
N ILE A 351 -16.55 -4.18 10.26
CA ILE A 351 -17.48 -4.96 9.43
C ILE A 351 -18.26 -4.09 8.43
N PRO A 352 -18.94 -3.00 8.83
CA PRO A 352 -19.68 -2.18 7.87
C PRO A 352 -18.78 -1.48 6.86
N VAL A 353 -17.56 -1.10 7.25
CA VAL A 353 -16.57 -0.53 6.33
C VAL A 353 -16.13 -1.56 5.29
N LEU A 354 -15.86 -2.80 5.69
CA LEU A 354 -15.54 -3.88 4.74
C LEU A 354 -16.71 -4.21 3.80
N LEU A 355 -17.95 -4.19 4.30
CA LEU A 355 -19.14 -4.36 3.47
C LEU A 355 -19.30 -3.22 2.46
N PHE A 356 -19.06 -1.97 2.88
CA PHE A 356 -19.07 -0.82 1.98
C PHE A 356 -17.97 -0.91 0.92
N ASP A 357 -16.78 -1.38 1.30
CA ASP A 357 -15.66 -1.57 0.37
C ASP A 357 -15.96 -2.60 -0.72
N LEU A 358 -16.92 -3.51 -0.52
CA LEU A 358 -17.40 -4.48 -1.51
C LEU A 358 -18.35 -3.86 -2.55
N VAL A 359 -19.04 -2.75 -2.22
CA VAL A 359 -19.95 -2.07 -3.15
C VAL A 359 -19.18 -1.47 -4.33
N LEU A 360 -17.99 -0.92 -4.05
CA LEU A 360 -17.17 -0.25 -5.06
C LEU A 360 -16.72 -1.15 -6.22
N PRO A 361 -16.14 -2.36 -6.01
CA PRO A 361 -15.80 -3.25 -7.12
C PRO A 361 -17.04 -3.71 -7.89
N GLY A 362 -18.19 -3.91 -7.23
CA GLY A 362 -19.46 -4.20 -7.91
C GLY A 362 -19.87 -3.09 -8.87
N TYR A 363 -19.77 -1.83 -8.43
CA TYR A 363 -20.02 -0.66 -9.29
C TYR A 363 -19.01 -0.54 -10.44
N LEU A 364 -17.72 -0.83 -10.20
CA LEU A 364 -16.71 -0.83 -11.26
C LEU A 364 -17.00 -1.89 -12.33
N VAL A 365 -17.42 -3.10 -11.96
CA VAL A 365 -17.81 -4.14 -12.92
C VAL A 365 -18.99 -3.67 -13.77
N TYR A 366 -20.03 -3.12 -13.13
CA TYR A 366 -21.17 -2.54 -13.84
C TYR A 366 -20.73 -1.46 -14.84
N LYS A 367 -19.83 -0.56 -14.44
CA LYS A 367 -19.31 0.50 -15.32
C LYS A 367 -18.43 0.00 -16.45
N ILE A 368 -17.65 -1.05 -16.23
CA ILE A 368 -16.91 -1.71 -17.31
C ILE A 368 -17.90 -2.26 -18.34
N ILE A 369 -18.93 -2.99 -17.90
CA ILE A 369 -19.94 -3.57 -18.81
C ILE A 369 -20.67 -2.46 -19.59
N GLU A 370 -21.11 -1.40 -18.91
CA GLU A 370 -21.74 -0.23 -19.53
C GLU A 370 -20.83 0.40 -20.60
N ALA A 371 -19.53 0.55 -20.31
CA ALA A 371 -18.57 1.12 -21.26
C ALA A 371 -18.37 0.28 -22.53
N TRP A 372 -18.55 -1.04 -22.45
CA TRP A 372 -18.47 -1.94 -23.61
C TRP A 372 -19.77 -1.98 -24.43
N ILE A 373 -20.93 -1.89 -23.77
CA ILE A 373 -22.24 -1.92 -24.45
C ILE A 373 -22.52 -0.59 -25.17
N GLU A 374 -22.26 0.55 -24.53
CA GLU A 374 -22.63 1.88 -25.03
C GLU A 374 -21.47 2.65 -25.68
N LYS A 375 -20.61 1.93 -26.42
CA LYS A 375 -19.38 2.49 -27.01
C LYS A 375 -19.64 3.73 -27.88
N GLU A 376 -20.70 3.72 -28.68
CA GLU A 376 -20.94 4.74 -29.70
C GLU A 376 -21.65 6.00 -29.19
N THR A 377 -22.44 5.89 -28.13
CA THR A 377 -23.29 6.98 -27.63
C THR A 377 -22.58 7.87 -26.60
N ARG A 378 -21.67 7.30 -25.80
CA ARG A 378 -21.07 8.01 -24.64
C ARG A 378 -19.70 8.61 -24.89
N ILE A 379 -18.94 8.12 -25.88
CA ILE A 379 -17.59 8.63 -26.14
C ILE A 379 -17.70 9.87 -27.03
N ALA A 380 -17.06 10.97 -26.63
CA ALA A 380 -17.01 12.18 -27.45
C ALA A 380 -16.43 11.86 -28.84
N LYS A 381 -17.22 12.10 -29.90
CA LYS A 381 -16.78 11.93 -31.30
C LYS A 381 -15.60 12.84 -31.67
N ASP A 382 -15.32 13.85 -30.84
CA ASP A 382 -14.27 14.84 -31.06
C ASP A 382 -12.86 14.35 -30.62
N SER A 383 -12.75 13.13 -30.08
CA SER A 383 -11.44 12.57 -29.75
C SER A 383 -10.76 12.04 -31.01
N VAL A 384 -9.53 12.50 -31.27
CA VAL A 384 -8.66 12.02 -32.35
C VAL A 384 -8.30 10.53 -32.19
N LEU A 385 -8.52 9.97 -31.00
CA LEU A 385 -8.28 8.57 -30.70
C LEU A 385 -9.39 7.68 -31.23
N ASP A 386 -8.97 6.49 -31.68
CA ASP A 386 -9.88 5.36 -31.83
C ASP A 386 -10.60 5.11 -30.49
N GLN A 387 -11.92 5.21 -30.51
CA GLN A 387 -12.80 4.93 -29.37
C GLN A 387 -12.48 3.58 -28.73
N THR A 388 -12.02 2.62 -29.55
CA THR A 388 -11.57 1.29 -29.09
C THR A 388 -10.39 1.38 -28.14
N ALA A 389 -9.37 2.17 -28.46
CA ALA A 389 -8.17 2.30 -27.65
C ALA A 389 -8.50 2.87 -26.25
N ILE A 390 -9.42 3.83 -26.20
CA ILE A 390 -9.88 4.45 -24.96
C ILE A 390 -10.57 3.41 -24.08
N VAL A 391 -11.54 2.67 -24.62
CA VAL A 391 -12.28 1.63 -23.87
C VAL A 391 -11.32 0.55 -23.36
N VAL A 392 -10.34 0.14 -24.17
CA VAL A 392 -9.32 -0.85 -23.75
C VAL A 392 -8.50 -0.32 -22.58
N ILE A 393 -8.00 0.92 -22.66
CA ILE A 393 -7.23 1.54 -21.56
C ILE A 393 -8.07 1.63 -20.29
N MET A 394 -9.32 2.11 -20.40
CA MET A 394 -10.25 2.18 -19.26
C MET A 394 -10.49 0.82 -18.62
N THR A 395 -10.62 -0.22 -19.45
CA THR A 395 -10.85 -1.59 -18.99
C THR A 395 -9.63 -2.12 -18.25
N ILE A 396 -8.42 -1.95 -18.80
CA ILE A 396 -7.17 -2.38 -18.15
C ILE A 396 -6.99 -1.68 -16.80
N ILE A 397 -7.19 -0.36 -16.76
CA ILE A 397 -7.15 0.44 -15.52
C ILE A 397 -8.15 -0.11 -14.51
N SER A 398 -9.40 -0.30 -14.92
CA SER A 398 -10.48 -0.73 -14.02
C SER A 398 -10.26 -2.15 -13.49
N ILE A 399 -9.78 -3.09 -14.31
CA ILE A 399 -9.41 -4.44 -13.89
C ILE A 399 -8.29 -4.40 -12.85
N PHE A 400 -7.27 -3.56 -13.07
CA PHE A 400 -6.16 -3.44 -12.12
C PHE A 400 -6.63 -2.89 -10.77
N VAL A 401 -7.47 -1.85 -10.77
CA VAL A 401 -8.04 -1.32 -9.51
C VAL A 401 -8.94 -2.34 -8.83
N LEU A 402 -9.75 -3.10 -9.58
CA LEU A 402 -10.57 -4.19 -9.05
C LEU A 402 -9.71 -5.24 -8.36
N LEU A 403 -8.59 -5.65 -8.98
CA LEU A 403 -7.65 -6.61 -8.38
C LEU A 403 -7.08 -6.07 -7.06
N VAL A 404 -6.56 -4.84 -7.05
CA VAL A 404 -6.01 -4.22 -5.83
C VAL A 404 -7.07 -4.13 -4.72
N ARG A 405 -8.31 -3.77 -5.07
CA ARG A 405 -9.46 -3.75 -4.16
C ARG A 405 -9.77 -5.13 -3.58
N PHE A 406 -9.78 -6.18 -4.41
CA PHE A 406 -10.05 -7.53 -3.94
C PHE A 406 -8.97 -8.02 -2.95
N VAL A 407 -7.70 -7.72 -3.26
CA VAL A 407 -6.58 -8.01 -2.36
C VAL A 407 -6.71 -7.21 -1.06
N MET A 408 -7.09 -5.93 -1.13
CA MET A 408 -7.33 -5.08 0.04
C MET A 408 -8.42 -5.68 0.95
N ILE A 409 -9.57 -6.04 0.39
CA ILE A 409 -10.67 -6.67 1.14
C ILE A 409 -10.20 -7.97 1.82
N THR A 410 -9.46 -8.81 1.09
CA THR A 410 -8.92 -10.07 1.61
C THR A 410 -8.01 -9.83 2.82
N PHE A 411 -7.05 -8.90 2.73
CA PHE A 411 -6.19 -8.56 3.86
C PHE A 411 -6.96 -7.87 5.00
N GLY A 412 -8.03 -7.14 4.68
CA GLY A 412 -8.93 -6.55 5.67
C GLY A 412 -9.66 -7.61 6.50
N VAL A 413 -10.15 -8.68 5.86
CA VAL A 413 -10.75 -9.84 6.54
C VAL A 413 -9.70 -10.56 7.39
N ILE A 414 -8.50 -10.82 6.84
CA ILE A 414 -7.41 -11.47 7.58
C ILE A 414 -7.03 -10.66 8.83
N CYS A 415 -6.94 -9.33 8.72
CA CYS A 415 -6.66 -8.46 9.86
C CYS A 415 -7.77 -8.54 10.91
N THR A 416 -9.04 -8.58 10.48
CA THR A 416 -10.21 -8.67 11.38
C THR A 416 -10.25 -10.00 12.15
N VAL A 417 -9.91 -11.12 11.49
CA VAL A 417 -9.83 -12.45 12.14
C VAL A 417 -8.68 -12.54 13.14
N ASN A 418 -7.67 -11.67 13.03
CA ASN A 418 -6.52 -11.64 13.92
C ASN A 418 -6.66 -10.69 15.12
N PHE A 419 -7.81 -10.04 15.30
CA PHE A 419 -8.10 -9.23 16.47
C PHE A 419 -8.02 -10.05 17.78
N ARG A 420 -7.71 -9.38 18.90
CA ARG A 420 -7.50 -9.95 20.25
C ARG A 420 -6.30 -10.87 20.44
N LYS A 421 -5.47 -11.11 19.41
CA LYS A 421 -4.26 -11.97 19.50
C LYS A 421 -3.01 -11.24 20.04
N GLY A 422 -3.20 -10.19 20.85
CA GLY A 422 -2.10 -9.44 21.48
C GLY A 422 -1.53 -8.27 20.67
N LEU A 423 -2.04 -8.00 19.46
CA LEU A 423 -1.56 -6.93 18.58
C LEU A 423 -1.82 -5.52 19.14
N LYS A 424 -2.89 -5.37 19.93
CA LYS A 424 -3.28 -4.11 20.59
C LYS A 424 -2.14 -3.40 21.30
N LYS A 425 -1.28 -4.11 22.05
CA LYS A 425 -0.17 -3.48 22.81
C LYS A 425 0.84 -2.81 21.89
N ILE A 426 1.19 -3.46 20.77
CA ILE A 426 2.11 -2.91 19.78
C ILE A 426 1.48 -1.70 19.08
N PHE A 427 0.19 -1.79 18.73
CA PHE A 427 -0.51 -0.67 18.11
C PHE A 427 -0.64 0.55 19.01
N GLU A 428 -0.77 0.34 20.32
CA GLU A 428 -0.79 1.43 21.30
C GLU A 428 0.56 2.15 21.36
N GLN A 429 1.67 1.40 21.36
CA GLN A 429 3.02 1.99 21.28
C GLN A 429 3.27 2.73 19.97
N ASP A 430 2.86 2.15 18.83
CA ASP A 430 2.94 2.80 17.52
C ASP A 430 2.05 4.06 17.46
N PHE A 431 0.88 4.03 18.09
CA PHE A 431 -0.04 5.16 18.17
C PHE A 431 0.53 6.29 19.01
N ILE A 432 1.12 5.99 20.16
CA ILE A 432 1.80 6.97 21.01
C ILE A 432 2.96 7.60 20.24
N SER A 433 3.77 6.79 19.56
CA SER A 433 4.87 7.26 18.71
C SER A 433 4.38 8.17 17.58
N TYR A 434 3.26 7.81 16.94
CA TYR A 434 2.62 8.64 15.93
C TYR A 434 2.08 9.96 16.50
N LYS A 435 1.36 9.92 17.62
CA LYS A 435 0.80 11.09 18.32
C LYS A 435 1.92 12.04 18.77
N LYS A 436 3.05 11.49 19.25
CA LYS A 436 4.27 12.24 19.57
C LYS A 436 4.81 13.00 18.34
N ARG A 437 4.93 12.31 17.20
CA ARG A 437 5.37 12.92 15.92
C ARG A 437 4.39 13.99 15.44
N PHE A 438 3.09 13.69 15.49
CA PHE A 438 2.02 14.61 15.12
C PHE A 438 2.05 15.88 15.97
N TYR A 439 2.08 15.77 17.30
CA TYR A 439 2.16 16.94 18.19
C TYR A 439 3.45 17.73 18.04
N THR A 440 4.57 17.06 17.77
CA THR A 440 5.83 17.73 17.48
C THR A 440 5.74 18.52 16.16
N TRP A 441 5.07 17.96 15.15
CA TRP A 441 4.88 18.63 13.86
C TRP A 441 3.96 19.86 13.97
N PHE A 442 2.87 19.75 14.74
CA PHE A 442 1.98 20.87 15.04
C PHE A 442 2.50 21.85 16.11
N GLY A 443 3.70 21.63 16.66
CA GLY A 443 4.29 22.52 17.67
C GLY A 443 3.55 22.55 19.02
N MET A 444 2.71 21.56 19.32
CA MET A 444 1.90 21.51 20.55
C MET A 444 2.69 20.93 21.73
N LYS A 445 3.72 21.66 22.20
CA LYS A 445 4.62 21.24 23.29
C LYS A 445 3.86 20.81 24.56
N ASN A 446 2.81 21.54 24.96
CA ASN A 446 2.07 21.26 26.19
C ASN A 446 1.37 19.88 26.16
N ARG A 447 0.78 19.51 25.01
CA ARG A 447 0.15 18.18 24.84
C ARG A 447 1.19 17.06 24.78
N LEU A 448 2.39 17.36 24.28
CA LEU A 448 3.51 16.41 24.26
C LEU A 448 4.02 16.09 25.67
N ASN A 449 4.17 17.11 26.51
CA ASN A 449 4.61 16.95 27.90
C ASN A 449 3.61 16.12 28.70
N ARG A 450 2.31 16.40 28.53
CA ARG A 450 1.24 15.59 29.14
C ARG A 450 1.28 14.13 28.66
N LEU A 451 1.48 13.89 27.37
CA LEU A 451 1.59 12.53 26.83
C LEU A 451 2.80 11.78 27.38
N ASN A 452 3.95 12.45 27.52
CA ASN A 452 5.15 11.85 28.10
C ASN A 452 4.94 11.51 29.58
N ALA A 453 4.26 12.38 30.33
CA ALA A 453 3.90 12.12 31.72
C ALA A 453 2.95 10.91 31.86
N GLU A 454 1.89 10.84 31.02
CA GLU A 454 0.98 9.70 30.96
C GLU A 454 1.72 8.39 30.60
N LEU A 455 2.68 8.45 29.68
CA LEU A 455 3.50 7.29 29.31
C LEU A 455 4.41 6.83 30.46
N GLN A 456 5.11 7.75 31.12
CA GLN A 456 5.98 7.45 32.25
C GLN A 456 5.19 6.83 33.40
N GLN A 457 4.00 7.35 33.69
CA GLN A 457 3.10 6.78 34.69
C GLN A 457 2.70 5.34 34.31
N SER A 458 2.29 5.11 33.06
CA SER A 458 1.89 3.76 32.60
C SER A 458 3.03 2.74 32.66
N LEU A 459 4.28 3.17 32.44
CA LEU A 459 5.47 2.33 32.55
C LEU A 459 5.76 1.96 34.01
N MET A 460 5.70 2.93 34.93
CA MET A 460 5.89 2.67 36.36
C MET A 460 4.81 1.71 36.89
N GLU A 461 3.54 1.89 36.49
CA GLU A 461 2.46 0.97 36.87
C GLU A 461 2.65 -0.45 36.32
N ALA A 462 3.20 -0.59 35.11
CA ALA A 462 3.50 -1.89 34.52
C ALA A 462 4.65 -2.61 35.24
N GLN A 463 5.72 -1.88 35.56
CA GLN A 463 6.87 -2.41 36.33
C GLN A 463 6.44 -2.86 37.73
N GLN A 464 5.64 -2.04 38.42
CA GLN A 464 5.12 -2.38 39.74
C GLN A 464 4.25 -3.64 39.71
N LYS A 465 3.40 -3.82 38.68
CA LYS A 465 2.62 -5.06 38.51
C LYS A 465 3.50 -6.28 38.27
N GLU A 466 4.59 -6.13 37.52
CA GLU A 466 5.52 -7.22 37.27
C GLU A 466 6.28 -7.61 38.55
N GLU A 467 6.74 -6.65 39.34
CA GLU A 467 7.39 -6.89 40.64
C GLU A 467 6.46 -7.57 41.65
N VAL A 468 5.19 -7.17 41.70
CA VAL A 468 4.18 -7.83 42.53
C VAL A 468 3.92 -9.27 42.05
N SER A 469 3.91 -9.50 40.73
CA SER A 469 3.75 -10.85 40.17
C SER A 469 4.96 -11.77 40.44
N LYS A 470 6.18 -11.23 40.40
CA LYS A 470 7.40 -11.96 40.74
C LYS A 470 7.46 -12.27 42.22
N SER A 471 7.15 -11.29 43.07
CA SER A 471 7.10 -11.46 44.52
C SER A 471 6.07 -12.50 44.94
N SER A 472 4.87 -12.47 44.35
CA SER A 472 3.83 -13.48 44.63
C SER A 472 4.21 -14.88 44.15
N SER A 473 4.85 -15.00 42.98
CA SER A 473 5.35 -16.28 42.47
C SER A 473 6.47 -16.85 43.36
N GLN A 474 7.42 -16.01 43.80
CA GLN A 474 8.47 -16.41 44.74
C GLN A 474 7.88 -16.85 46.09
N GLN A 475 6.89 -16.13 46.62
CA GLN A 475 6.24 -16.49 47.88
C GLN A 475 5.46 -17.81 47.77
N GLN A 476 4.84 -18.06 46.62
CA GLN A 476 4.13 -19.30 46.34
C GLN A 476 5.10 -20.49 46.21
N GLN A 477 6.24 -20.28 45.56
CA GLN A 477 7.32 -21.27 45.45
C GLN A 477 7.97 -21.57 46.80
N TYR A 478 8.18 -20.55 47.65
CA TYR A 478 8.66 -20.73 49.02
C TYR A 478 7.67 -21.55 49.87
N ARG A 479 6.36 -21.31 49.75
CA ARG A 479 5.33 -22.12 50.42
C ARG A 479 5.31 -23.58 49.96
N LEU A 480 5.53 -23.85 48.68
CA LEU A 480 5.63 -25.22 48.15
C LEU A 480 6.85 -25.94 48.71
N ASN A 481 8.02 -25.30 48.73
CA ASN A 481 9.23 -25.91 49.28
C ASN A 481 9.14 -26.18 50.80
N HIS A 482 8.37 -25.40 51.56
CA HIS A 482 8.23 -25.61 53.00
C HIS A 482 7.26 -26.72 53.38
N HIS A 483 6.40 -27.19 52.45
CA HIS A 483 5.37 -28.17 52.76
C HIS A 483 5.86 -29.63 52.71
N ASP A 484 7.04 -29.90 52.14
CA ASP A 484 7.62 -31.24 51.99
C ASP A 484 8.58 -31.65 53.13
N VAL A 485 8.88 -30.76 54.10
CA VAL A 485 9.91 -31.03 55.14
C VAL A 485 9.35 -31.66 56.43
N HIS A 486 8.03 -31.89 56.54
CA HIS A 486 7.42 -32.34 57.81
C HIS A 486 6.62 -33.65 57.76
N GLY A 487 7.06 -34.65 56.97
CA GLY A 487 6.34 -35.92 56.95
C GLY A 487 7.09 -37.14 56.47
N GLU A 488 8.17 -37.55 57.14
CA GLU A 488 8.52 -38.98 57.17
C GLU A 488 9.34 -39.36 58.43
N THR A 489 8.61 -39.66 59.50
CA THR A 489 9.05 -40.61 60.53
C THR A 489 7.86 -41.52 60.78
N LYS A 490 7.78 -42.62 60.01
CA LYS A 490 6.88 -43.73 60.32
C LYS A 490 7.68 -45.02 60.43
N SER A 491 7.54 -45.58 61.62
CA SER A 491 8.11 -46.81 62.12
C SER A 491 7.73 -48.03 61.28
N ILE A 492 8.71 -48.92 61.19
CA ILE A 492 8.62 -50.35 60.90
C ILE A 492 7.47 -50.99 61.71
N HIS A 493 6.49 -51.61 61.03
CA HIS A 493 5.93 -52.87 61.49
C HIS A 493 5.24 -53.63 60.34
N ASP A 494 5.37 -54.96 60.42
CA ASP A 494 5.11 -55.99 59.43
C ASP A 494 3.62 -56.31 59.16
N ASP A 495 3.44 -56.98 58.02
CA ASP A 495 2.50 -58.07 57.71
C ASP A 495 1.07 -57.84 57.17
N THR A 496 0.93 -58.30 55.90
CA THR A 496 -0.14 -59.12 55.30
C THR A 496 -1.24 -58.45 54.44
N PRO A 497 -1.61 -59.03 53.28
CA PRO A 497 -2.41 -58.36 52.24
C PRO A 497 -3.87 -58.85 52.17
N MET A 498 -4.78 -58.00 51.70
CA MET A 498 -5.96 -58.37 50.87
C MET A 498 -6.67 -57.08 50.43
N HIS A 499 -6.69 -56.84 49.12
CA HIS A 499 -7.86 -56.96 48.23
C HIS A 499 -8.95 -55.89 48.41
N GLU A 500 -9.10 -55.11 47.31
CA GLU A 500 -10.39 -54.85 46.67
C GLU A 500 -11.38 -53.87 47.33
N HIS A 501 -11.42 -52.62 46.84
CA HIS A 501 -12.62 -52.01 46.26
C HIS A 501 -12.38 -50.57 45.81
N VAL A 502 -12.56 -50.30 44.52
CA VAL A 502 -12.75 -48.96 43.97
C VAL A 502 -14.25 -48.76 43.77
N GLU A 503 -14.89 -47.93 44.61
CA GLU A 503 -16.16 -47.30 44.23
C GLU A 503 -16.38 -45.93 44.90
N LYS A 504 -16.56 -44.93 44.03
CA LYS A 504 -17.45 -43.75 44.16
C LYS A 504 -17.46 -42.99 45.49
N LYS A 505 -17.22 -41.67 45.41
CA LYS A 505 -18.30 -40.67 45.63
C LYS A 505 -17.91 -39.23 45.28
N LYS A 506 -18.66 -38.71 44.32
CA LYS A 506 -18.97 -37.29 44.09
C LYS A 506 -19.68 -36.68 45.31
N LYS A 507 -19.60 -35.33 45.37
CA LYS A 507 -20.45 -34.35 46.09
C LYS A 507 -19.85 -33.78 47.38
N LYS A 508 -19.43 -32.51 47.30
CA LYS A 508 -20.01 -31.37 48.04
C LYS A 508 -19.04 -30.19 47.98
N LYS A 509 -19.43 -29.09 47.33
CA LYS A 509 -19.14 -27.75 47.86
C LYS A 509 -20.28 -26.79 47.49
N LYS A 510 -21.08 -26.54 48.52
CA LYS A 510 -22.18 -25.57 48.61
C LYS A 510 -21.59 -24.21 49.00
N LYS A 511 -22.22 -23.15 48.45
CA LYS A 511 -22.61 -21.89 49.11
C LYS A 511 -21.54 -21.00 49.76
N LYS A 512 -21.41 -19.80 49.20
CA LYS A 512 -21.33 -18.46 49.84
C LYS A 512 -21.32 -17.44 48.68
N LYS A 513 -21.96 -16.27 48.68
CA LYS A 513 -22.78 -15.54 49.65
C LYS A 513 -23.51 -14.41 48.86
N LYS A 514 -24.76 -14.16 49.23
CA LYS A 514 -25.71 -13.07 48.91
C LYS A 514 -25.12 -11.68 49.33
N VAL A 515 -25.37 -10.54 48.68
CA VAL A 515 -26.41 -9.48 48.95
C VAL A 515 -25.92 -8.21 48.19
N MET A 516 -26.60 -7.66 47.16
CA MET A 516 -27.64 -6.59 47.11
C MET A 516 -27.13 -5.13 47.29
N ASN A 517 -27.24 -4.28 46.25
CA ASN A 517 -28.15 -3.11 46.23
C ASN A 517 -28.27 -2.43 44.83
N PRO A 518 -29.40 -1.75 44.52
CA PRO A 518 -29.70 -1.07 43.26
C PRO A 518 -29.55 0.48 43.35
N GLU A 519 -29.93 1.18 42.26
CA GLU A 519 -30.02 2.64 42.05
C GLU A 519 -28.68 3.33 41.73
N THR A 520 -28.51 4.10 40.65
CA THR A 520 -29.28 5.30 40.34
C THR A 520 -29.11 5.66 38.84
N THR A 521 -30.22 5.94 38.16
CA THR A 521 -30.29 6.56 36.85
C THR A 521 -30.48 8.07 37.06
N ALA A 522 -29.60 8.90 36.51
CA ALA A 522 -29.86 10.33 36.36
C ALA A 522 -29.27 10.84 35.05
N TYR A 523 -30.19 11.24 34.17
CA TYR A 523 -29.97 12.06 33.00
C TYR A 523 -29.32 13.40 33.39
N SER A 524 -28.40 13.89 32.58
CA SER A 524 -28.07 15.32 32.53
C SER A 524 -27.90 15.73 31.07
N GLN A 525 -28.75 16.67 30.68
CA GLN A 525 -28.66 17.45 29.45
C GLN A 525 -27.51 18.46 29.56
N LEU A 526 -26.71 18.55 28.50
CA LEU A 526 -26.16 19.79 27.93
C LEU A 526 -25.53 19.49 26.57
#